data_AF-A0A0F9MWA0-F1
#
_entry.id   AF-A0A0F9MWA0-F1
#
_cell.length_a   1.000
_cell.length_b   1.000
_cell.length_c   1.000
_cell.angle_alpha   90.00
_cell.angle_beta   90.00
_cell.angle_gamma   90.00
#
_symmetry.space_group_name_H-M   'P 1'
#
loop_
_entity.id
_entity.type
_entity.pdbx_description
1 polymer ?
#
loop_
_entity_poly.entity_id
_entity_poly.type
_entity_poly.pdbx_seq_one_letter_code
_entity_poly.pdbx_strand_id
1 'polypeptide(L)'
;MIIKDCVLEPRRYRGLAVPPANVEDLSRYRTNLALAGTAAWAMEPGGIWALELDGNSDYASLVISNWRDIDGAGTIEGWVKTSDLTNDQTILASSDTGIDDTNFLQLRIAATSGFLEIVQRDGGALNQITGDVAIVVDRYYYVVITGDTTAGAYILYVNAVVQGLTVTSGANTGNWFDAIFDIRDNVTIGAWINNSGTEQYFQGFVEPPNVHNYVFTPGQVATKFEARRSLFGV
;
A
#
# COMPACT_ATOMS: atom_id res chain seq x y z
N MET A 1 -12.81 9.98 21.09
CA MET A 1 -12.76 10.69 19.79
C MET A 1 -11.48 10.28 19.10
N ILE A 2 -11.55 9.55 17.98
CA ILE A 2 -10.39 9.24 17.16
C ILE A 2 -10.06 10.49 16.35
N ILE A 3 -8.84 11.02 16.48
CA ILE A 3 -8.36 12.16 15.69
C ILE A 3 -8.08 11.66 14.28
N LYS A 4 -8.65 12.33 13.26
CA LYS A 4 -8.31 12.08 11.85
C LYS A 4 -6.85 12.45 11.63
N ASP A 5 -6.03 11.48 11.26
CA ASP A 5 -4.58 11.60 11.22
C ASP A 5 -3.97 10.76 10.09
N CYS A 6 -2.75 11.09 9.70
CA CYS A 6 -1.89 10.20 8.93
C CYS A 6 -1.11 9.35 9.94
N VAL A 7 -1.29 8.04 9.88
CA VAL A 7 -0.73 7.08 10.85
C VAL A 7 0.56 6.43 10.37
N LEU A 8 0.85 6.56 9.08
CA LEU A 8 2.15 6.34 8.45
C LEU A 8 2.32 7.44 7.40
N GLU A 9 3.27 8.33 7.64
CA GLU A 9 3.59 9.46 6.77
C GLU A 9 5.06 9.39 6.38
N PRO A 10 5.44 8.56 5.40
CA PRO A 10 6.82 8.49 4.94
C PRO A 10 7.32 9.85 4.47
N ARG A 11 8.52 10.25 4.92
CA ARG A 11 9.18 11.47 4.45
C ARG A 11 9.34 11.42 2.94
N ARG A 12 8.94 12.49 2.28
CA ARG A 12 9.13 12.69 0.84
C ARG A 12 10.44 13.44 0.63
N TYR A 13 11.31 12.91 -0.23
CA TYR A 13 12.59 13.55 -0.55
C TYR A 13 12.57 14.13 -1.96
N ARG A 14 13.27 15.25 -2.13
CA ARG A 14 13.45 15.91 -3.41
C ARG A 14 14.82 16.56 -3.53
N GLY A 15 15.25 16.78 -4.76
CA GLY A 15 16.52 17.43 -5.07
C GLY A 15 17.71 16.48 -4.94
N LEU A 16 18.91 17.04 -4.89
CA LEU A 16 20.16 16.27 -5.05
C LEU A 16 20.64 15.57 -3.76
N ALA A 17 20.01 15.82 -2.62
CA ALA A 17 20.38 15.18 -1.37
C ALA A 17 19.88 13.73 -1.33
N VAL A 18 20.82 12.78 -1.19
CA VAL A 18 20.50 11.35 -1.08
C VAL A 18 19.74 11.10 0.23
N PRO A 19 18.58 10.42 0.18
CA PRO A 19 17.83 10.04 1.38
C PRO A 19 18.61 9.06 2.28
N PRO A 20 18.24 8.96 3.57
CA PRO A 20 18.81 7.97 4.47
C PRO A 20 18.39 6.54 4.09
N ALA A 21 19.13 5.54 4.59
CA ALA A 21 18.91 4.12 4.33
C ALA A 21 17.72 3.52 5.13
N ASN A 22 16.61 4.25 5.20
CA ASN A 22 15.36 3.83 5.83
C ASN A 22 14.19 4.66 5.27
N VAL A 23 12.98 4.18 5.50
CA VAL A 23 11.77 4.98 5.31
C VAL A 23 11.46 5.66 6.64
N GLU A 24 11.75 6.96 6.73
CA GLU A 24 11.45 7.76 7.92
C GLU A 24 9.95 8.11 7.97
N ASP A 25 9.28 7.78 9.06
CA ASP A 25 7.90 8.17 9.32
C ASP A 25 7.83 9.52 10.05
N LEU A 26 7.11 10.45 9.45
CA LEU A 26 6.86 11.80 9.97
C LEU A 26 5.59 11.89 10.81
N SER A 27 4.77 10.84 10.83
CA SER A 27 3.61 10.77 11.68
C SER A 27 4.01 10.89 13.16
N ARG A 28 3.04 11.14 14.02
CA ARG A 28 3.26 11.11 15.48
C ARG A 28 3.70 9.73 16.00
N TYR A 29 3.49 8.67 15.22
CA TYR A 29 3.80 7.29 15.61
C TYR A 29 5.25 6.90 15.35
N ARG A 30 5.97 7.63 14.49
CA ARG A 30 7.40 7.43 14.21
C ARG A 30 7.75 5.97 13.86
N THR A 31 6.85 5.34 13.12
CA THR A 31 6.90 3.95 12.67
C THR A 31 7.84 3.86 11.46
N ASN A 32 9.13 4.07 11.67
CA ASN A 32 10.14 3.98 10.60
C ASN A 32 10.24 2.54 10.09
N LEU A 33 10.32 2.36 8.77
CA LEU A 33 10.52 1.04 8.15
C LEU A 33 12.00 0.87 7.74
N ALA A 34 12.56 -0.29 8.02
CA ALA A 34 13.89 -0.68 7.60
C ALA A 34 13.86 -1.19 6.17
N LEU A 35 14.86 -0.80 5.36
CA LEU A 35 15.05 -1.36 4.02
C LEU A 35 15.67 -2.76 4.13
N ALA A 36 15.23 -3.69 3.28
CA ALA A 36 15.75 -5.04 3.18
C ALA A 36 16.31 -5.30 1.77
N GLY A 37 17.18 -6.31 1.66
CA GLY A 37 17.85 -6.65 0.40
C GLY A 37 18.80 -5.54 -0.06
N THR A 38 18.69 -5.20 -1.34
CA THR A 38 19.36 -4.07 -1.99
C THR A 38 18.44 -2.86 -2.18
N ALA A 39 17.24 -2.87 -1.59
CA ALA A 39 16.28 -1.78 -1.68
C ALA A 39 16.95 -0.44 -1.37
N ALA A 40 16.80 0.51 -2.29
CA ALA A 40 17.47 1.79 -2.22
C ALA A 40 16.57 2.92 -2.69
N TRP A 41 16.90 4.14 -2.27
CA TRP A 41 16.31 5.32 -2.84
C TRP A 41 16.96 5.63 -4.18
N ALA A 42 16.14 5.83 -5.21
CA ALA A 42 16.57 6.26 -6.52
C ALA A 42 15.87 7.57 -6.91
N MET A 43 16.63 8.46 -7.55
CA MET A 43 16.12 9.75 -8.00
C MET A 43 15.51 9.61 -9.40
N GLU A 44 14.26 10.00 -9.53
CA GLU A 44 13.51 9.97 -10.78
C GLU A 44 13.62 11.30 -11.54
N PRO A 45 13.32 11.34 -12.86
CA PRO A 45 13.48 12.54 -13.70
C PRO A 45 12.76 13.82 -13.19
N GLY A 46 11.73 13.68 -12.36
CA GLY A 46 11.04 14.79 -11.69
C GLY A 46 11.77 15.37 -10.48
N GLY A 47 12.97 14.88 -10.15
CA GLY A 47 13.75 15.29 -8.97
C GLY A 47 13.14 14.78 -7.65
N ILE A 48 12.26 13.80 -7.73
CA ILE A 48 11.70 13.06 -6.59
C ILE A 48 12.54 11.83 -6.32
N TRP A 49 12.57 11.39 -5.07
CA TRP A 49 13.12 10.08 -4.73
C TRP A 49 11.99 9.09 -4.45
N ALA A 50 12.14 7.89 -5.00
CA ALA A 50 11.28 6.74 -4.74
C ALA A 50 12.14 5.56 -4.30
N LEU A 51 11.54 4.56 -3.67
CA LEU A 51 12.20 3.28 -3.44
C LEU A 51 12.25 2.52 -4.76
N GLU A 52 13.44 2.15 -5.19
CA GLU A 52 13.69 1.20 -6.27
C GLU A 52 13.74 -0.21 -5.67
N LEU A 53 12.90 -1.10 -6.19
CA LEU A 53 12.71 -2.46 -5.72
C LEU A 53 12.91 -3.44 -6.90
N ASP A 54 13.61 -4.53 -6.65
CA ASP A 54 14.11 -5.45 -7.67
C ASP A 54 13.16 -6.61 -8.04
N GLY A 55 12.02 -6.75 -7.36
CA GLY A 55 11.07 -7.85 -7.58
C GLY A 55 11.52 -9.20 -7.01
N ASN A 56 12.54 -9.25 -6.15
CA ASN A 56 13.08 -10.50 -5.61
C ASN A 56 13.35 -10.48 -4.10
N SER A 57 14.04 -9.47 -3.58
CA SER A 57 14.37 -9.41 -2.15
C SER A 57 14.21 -8.03 -1.52
N ASP A 58 13.84 -7.04 -2.33
CA ASP A 58 13.79 -5.64 -1.92
C ASP A 58 12.42 -5.25 -1.39
N TYR A 59 12.40 -4.68 -0.18
CA TYR A 59 11.20 -4.13 0.46
C TYR A 59 11.59 -3.19 1.60
N ALA A 60 10.59 -2.53 2.19
CA ALA A 60 10.72 -1.86 3.48
C ALA A 60 9.73 -2.46 4.47
N SER A 61 10.15 -2.77 5.69
CA SER A 61 9.24 -3.32 6.70
C SER A 61 9.51 -2.83 8.11
N LEU A 62 8.50 -3.03 8.97
CA LEU A 62 8.62 -2.95 10.40
C LEU A 62 7.90 -4.15 11.01
N VAL A 63 8.57 -4.83 11.94
CA VAL A 63 7.94 -5.81 12.83
C VAL A 63 7.25 -5.04 13.96
N ILE A 64 5.93 -5.14 14.02
CA ILE A 64 5.10 -4.44 14.99
C ILE A 64 3.77 -5.17 15.17
N SER A 65 3.51 -5.61 16.40
CA SER A 65 2.24 -6.25 16.75
C SER A 65 1.10 -5.24 16.76
N ASN A 66 -0.05 -5.70 16.29
CA ASN A 66 -1.34 -5.03 16.35
C ASN A 66 -1.33 -3.64 15.73
N TRP A 67 -0.59 -3.47 14.64
CA TRP A 67 -0.46 -2.17 14.00
C TRP A 67 -1.83 -1.63 13.56
N ARG A 68 -2.30 -0.61 14.26
CA ARG A 68 -3.55 0.12 13.99
C ARG A 68 -4.81 -0.76 14.06
N ASP A 69 -4.81 -1.81 14.86
CA ASP A 69 -5.95 -2.74 15.09
C ASP A 69 -7.22 -2.11 15.71
N ILE A 70 -7.18 -0.84 16.07
CA ILE A 70 -8.35 -0.07 16.52
C ILE A 70 -8.98 0.80 15.42
N ASP A 71 -8.34 0.87 14.24
CA ASP A 71 -8.82 1.71 13.14
C ASP A 71 -9.86 0.93 12.32
N GLY A 72 -11.14 1.30 12.46
CA GLY A 72 -12.23 0.70 11.69
C GLY A 72 -12.51 1.32 10.33
N ALA A 73 -11.72 2.33 9.97
CA ALA A 73 -11.78 2.94 8.65
C ALA A 73 -10.42 3.57 8.32
N GLY A 74 -10.13 3.70 7.04
CA GLY A 74 -8.88 4.31 6.62
C GLY A 74 -8.70 4.46 5.12
N THR A 75 -7.52 4.97 4.78
CA THR A 75 -7.07 5.17 3.40
C THR A 75 -5.60 4.81 3.28
N ILE A 76 -5.23 4.09 2.23
CA ILE A 76 -3.84 3.93 1.79
C ILE A 76 -3.72 4.69 0.46
N GLU A 77 -2.73 5.58 0.33
CA GLU A 77 -2.46 6.33 -0.91
C GLU A 77 -0.96 6.39 -1.24
N GLY A 78 -0.61 6.29 -2.52
CA GLY A 78 0.78 6.36 -2.95
C GLY A 78 0.94 6.45 -4.47
N TRP A 79 2.18 6.66 -4.91
CA TRP A 79 2.55 6.64 -6.32
C TRP A 79 3.39 5.41 -6.61
N VAL A 80 3.02 4.66 -7.65
CA VAL A 80 3.72 3.43 -8.04
C VAL A 80 3.99 3.41 -9.54
N LYS A 81 5.14 2.88 -9.93
CA LYS A 81 5.56 2.61 -11.30
C LYS A 81 6.19 1.23 -11.34
N THR A 82 5.44 0.23 -11.76
CA THR A 82 5.98 -1.12 -11.91
C THR A 82 6.75 -1.26 -13.23
N SER A 83 7.79 -2.09 -13.24
CA SER A 83 8.49 -2.52 -14.46
C SER A 83 8.16 -3.98 -14.86
N ASP A 84 7.29 -4.66 -14.10
CA ASP A 84 6.93 -6.05 -14.34
C ASP A 84 5.46 -6.34 -13.98
N LEU A 85 4.80 -7.19 -14.76
CA LEU A 85 3.43 -7.65 -14.50
C LEU A 85 3.33 -9.17 -14.55
N THR A 86 4.47 -9.89 -14.51
CA THR A 86 4.48 -11.35 -14.59
C THR A 86 4.11 -12.02 -13.28
N ASN A 87 4.32 -11.33 -12.15
CA ASN A 87 3.98 -11.79 -10.81
C ASN A 87 3.06 -10.81 -10.10
N ASP A 88 2.40 -11.26 -9.04
CA ASP A 88 1.67 -10.38 -8.13
C ASP A 88 2.67 -9.50 -7.38
N GLN A 89 2.37 -8.20 -7.26
CA GLN A 89 3.29 -7.22 -6.69
C GLN A 89 2.65 -6.41 -5.58
N THR A 90 3.15 -6.58 -4.36
CA THR A 90 2.62 -5.89 -3.17
C THR A 90 3.07 -4.45 -3.13
N ILE A 91 2.12 -3.53 -2.99
CA ILE A 91 2.41 -2.12 -2.75
C ILE A 91 2.55 -1.88 -1.24
N LEU A 92 1.55 -2.31 -0.47
CA LEU A 92 1.55 -2.27 0.99
C LEU A 92 0.80 -3.47 1.54
N ALA A 93 1.32 -4.07 2.61
CA ALA A 93 0.66 -5.13 3.36
C ALA A 93 0.84 -4.95 4.87
N SER A 94 -0.10 -5.50 5.63
CA SER A 94 0.06 -5.78 7.05
C SER A 94 -0.49 -7.18 7.29
N SER A 95 0.25 -8.01 8.02
CA SER A 95 -0.09 -9.44 8.15
C SER A 95 0.35 -10.01 9.48
N ASP A 96 -0.33 -11.06 9.90
CA ASP A 96 0.13 -12.01 10.91
C ASP A 96 1.29 -12.85 10.33
N THR A 97 2.36 -13.01 11.11
CA THR A 97 3.50 -13.89 10.78
C THR A 97 3.59 -15.11 11.70
N GLY A 98 2.60 -15.26 12.58
CA GLY A 98 2.37 -16.40 13.45
C GLY A 98 1.75 -17.59 12.71
N ILE A 99 1.01 -18.43 13.42
CA ILE A 99 0.82 -19.84 13.00
C ILE A 99 -0.04 -20.02 11.73
N ASP A 100 -0.79 -19.03 11.27
CA ASP A 100 -1.68 -19.17 10.11
C ASP A 100 -1.65 -17.96 9.16
N ASP A 101 -1.42 -18.18 7.85
CA ASP A 101 -1.47 -17.18 6.75
C ASP A 101 -2.92 -16.70 6.46
N THR A 102 -3.65 -16.37 7.51
CA THR A 102 -5.10 -16.17 7.48
C THR A 102 -5.51 -14.75 7.87
N ASN A 103 -4.56 -13.90 8.28
CA ASN A 103 -4.87 -12.58 8.82
C ASN A 103 -4.01 -11.50 8.17
N PHE A 104 -4.57 -10.82 7.17
CA PHE A 104 -3.85 -9.77 6.45
C PHE A 104 -4.77 -8.82 5.70
N LEU A 105 -4.25 -7.62 5.44
CA LEU A 105 -4.75 -6.70 4.43
C LEU A 105 -3.60 -6.33 3.50
N GLN A 106 -3.84 -6.42 2.20
CA GLN A 106 -2.85 -6.20 1.17
C GLN A 106 -3.45 -5.35 0.04
N LEU A 107 -2.70 -4.34 -0.39
CA LEU A 107 -2.88 -3.66 -1.67
C LEU A 107 -1.77 -4.14 -2.62
N ARG A 108 -2.16 -4.71 -3.76
CA ARG A 108 -1.21 -5.22 -4.76
C ARG A 108 -1.64 -4.90 -6.19
N ILE A 109 -0.73 -5.14 -7.13
CA ILE A 109 -1.02 -5.24 -8.56
C ILE A 109 -1.10 -6.73 -8.90
N ALA A 110 -2.20 -7.16 -9.51
CA ALA A 110 -2.40 -8.56 -9.91
C ALA A 110 -1.59 -8.89 -11.16
N ALA A 111 -0.94 -10.05 -11.15
CA ALA A 111 -0.21 -10.59 -12.29
C ALA A 111 -1.08 -10.68 -13.54
N THR A 112 -0.49 -10.54 -14.71
CA THR A 112 -1.11 -10.68 -16.05
C THR A 112 -2.15 -9.61 -16.39
N SER A 113 -3.11 -9.32 -15.51
CA SER A 113 -4.15 -8.31 -15.72
C SER A 113 -3.64 -6.88 -15.51
N GLY A 114 -2.66 -6.70 -14.62
CA GLY A 114 -2.20 -5.39 -14.20
C GLY A 114 -3.23 -4.59 -13.38
N PHE A 115 -4.34 -5.19 -12.96
CA PHE A 115 -5.32 -4.50 -12.14
C PHE A 115 -4.82 -4.33 -10.71
N LEU A 116 -5.20 -3.23 -10.07
CA LEU A 116 -5.03 -3.10 -8.63
C LEU A 116 -6.02 -4.00 -7.90
N GLU A 117 -5.56 -4.59 -6.82
CA GLU A 117 -6.31 -5.57 -6.06
C GLU A 117 -6.15 -5.34 -4.56
N ILE A 118 -7.28 -5.48 -3.88
CA ILE A 118 -7.36 -5.54 -2.43
C ILE A 118 -7.55 -7.01 -2.07
N VAL A 119 -6.63 -7.53 -1.27
CA VAL A 119 -6.69 -8.89 -0.74
C VAL A 119 -6.75 -8.81 0.76
N GLN A 120 -7.75 -9.46 1.34
CA GLN A 120 -7.98 -9.43 2.78
C GLN A 120 -8.42 -10.79 3.30
N ARG A 121 -7.97 -11.10 4.50
CA ARG A 121 -8.39 -12.29 5.25
C ARG A 121 -8.36 -12.01 6.76
N ASP A 122 -9.34 -12.51 7.49
CA ASP A 122 -9.55 -12.37 8.94
C ASP A 122 -9.86 -13.73 9.60
N GLY A 123 -8.96 -14.69 9.43
CA GLY A 123 -9.13 -16.08 9.89
C GLY A 123 -10.04 -16.92 8.98
N GLY A 124 -10.94 -16.27 8.23
CA GLY A 124 -11.95 -16.90 7.38
C GLY A 124 -11.55 -17.14 5.93
N ALA A 125 -12.49 -16.91 5.00
CA ALA A 125 -12.27 -17.03 3.56
C ALA A 125 -11.51 -15.81 3.01
N LEU A 126 -10.76 -16.02 1.93
CA LEU A 126 -10.06 -14.95 1.22
C LEU A 126 -11.08 -14.04 0.51
N ASN A 127 -11.02 -12.75 0.82
CA ASN A 127 -11.70 -11.69 0.07
C ASN A 127 -10.72 -11.08 -0.92
N GLN A 128 -11.09 -11.08 -2.20
CA GLN A 128 -10.26 -10.55 -3.27
C GLN A 128 -11.13 -9.66 -4.17
N ILE A 129 -10.75 -8.40 -4.26
CA ILE A 129 -11.51 -7.36 -4.96
C ILE A 129 -10.58 -6.62 -5.89
N THR A 130 -10.88 -6.62 -7.18
CA THR A 130 -10.06 -6.01 -8.23
C THR A 130 -10.74 -4.76 -8.80
N GLY A 131 -9.93 -3.78 -9.20
CA GLY A 131 -10.36 -2.63 -10.00
C GLY A 131 -10.59 -2.99 -11.47
N ASP A 132 -10.76 -1.97 -12.32
CA ASP A 132 -11.09 -2.15 -13.74
C ASP A 132 -10.13 -1.44 -14.71
N VAL A 133 -9.16 -0.65 -14.21
CA VAL A 133 -8.06 -0.08 -15.01
C VAL A 133 -6.78 -0.88 -14.83
N ALA A 134 -6.24 -1.36 -15.95
CA ALA A 134 -4.93 -2.02 -15.99
C ALA A 134 -3.81 -0.98 -15.87
N ILE A 135 -2.92 -1.22 -14.90
CA ILE A 135 -1.62 -0.58 -14.80
C ILE A 135 -0.78 -1.05 -15.97
N VAL A 136 0.01 -0.12 -16.52
CA VAL A 136 0.98 -0.39 -17.59
C VAL A 136 2.37 -0.18 -17.01
N VAL A 137 3.30 -1.04 -17.40
CA VAL A 137 4.71 -0.93 -16.98
C VAL A 137 5.31 0.41 -17.36
N ASP A 138 6.31 0.83 -16.59
CA ASP A 138 7.11 2.04 -16.77
C ASP A 138 6.30 3.35 -16.78
N ARG A 139 5.09 3.32 -16.20
CA ARG A 139 4.24 4.50 -16.00
C ARG A 139 3.83 4.64 -14.54
N TYR A 140 3.93 5.87 -14.02
CA TYR A 140 3.41 6.21 -12.71
C TYR A 140 1.88 6.26 -12.68
N TYR A 141 1.33 5.69 -11.62
CA TYR A 141 -0.08 5.80 -11.24
C TYR A 141 -0.19 6.22 -9.78
N TYR A 142 -1.12 7.13 -9.52
CA TYR A 142 -1.55 7.45 -8.17
C TYR A 142 -2.65 6.47 -7.77
N VAL A 143 -2.40 5.69 -6.74
CA VAL A 143 -3.27 4.59 -6.32
C VAL A 143 -3.81 4.88 -4.92
N VAL A 144 -5.10 4.68 -4.74
CA VAL A 144 -5.76 4.89 -3.45
C VAL A 144 -6.76 3.79 -3.18
N ILE A 145 -6.73 3.24 -1.97
CA ILE A 145 -7.83 2.42 -1.45
C ILE A 145 -8.37 3.05 -0.17
N THR A 146 -9.68 3.02 -0.01
CA THR A 146 -10.35 3.36 1.24
C THR A 146 -11.18 2.19 1.71
N GLY A 147 -11.19 1.92 3.01
CA GLY A 147 -12.06 0.93 3.65
C GLY A 147 -12.74 1.50 4.88
N ASP A 148 -13.89 0.95 5.20
CA ASP A 148 -14.71 1.30 6.37
C ASP A 148 -15.56 0.08 6.72
N THR A 149 -15.22 -0.55 7.85
CA THR A 149 -15.88 -1.76 8.37
C THR A 149 -17.37 -1.54 8.62
N THR A 150 -17.80 -0.29 8.87
CA THR A 150 -19.21 0.06 9.08
C THR A 150 -19.94 0.31 7.76
N ALA A 151 -19.28 0.95 6.79
CA ALA A 151 -19.88 1.21 5.48
C ALA A 151 -19.99 -0.05 4.62
N GLY A 152 -19.16 -1.06 4.88
CA GLY A 152 -19.28 -2.39 4.28
C GLY A 152 -18.74 -2.49 2.85
N ALA A 153 -17.90 -1.56 2.40
CA ALA A 153 -17.31 -1.61 1.06
C ALA A 153 -15.98 -0.86 0.97
N TYR A 154 -15.04 -1.42 0.20
CA TYR A 154 -13.87 -0.68 -0.28
C TYR A 154 -14.23 0.26 -1.43
N ILE A 155 -13.44 1.31 -1.59
CA ILE A 155 -13.38 2.14 -2.80
C ILE A 155 -11.95 2.19 -3.28
N LEU A 156 -11.74 2.03 -4.57
CA LEU A 156 -10.42 2.09 -5.21
C LEU A 156 -10.39 3.23 -6.23
N TYR A 157 -9.28 3.97 -6.26
CA TYR A 157 -9.04 5.04 -7.21
C TYR A 157 -7.72 4.81 -7.94
N VAL A 158 -7.72 5.09 -9.24
CA VAL A 158 -6.52 5.20 -10.08
C VAL A 158 -6.49 6.59 -10.69
N ASN A 159 -5.42 7.35 -10.45
CA ASN A 159 -5.27 8.74 -10.91
C ASN A 159 -6.50 9.60 -10.56
N ALA A 160 -6.97 9.47 -9.31
CA ALA A 160 -8.17 10.12 -8.77
C ALA A 160 -9.51 9.76 -9.43
N VAL A 161 -9.55 8.74 -10.29
CA VAL A 161 -10.78 8.21 -10.88
C VAL A 161 -11.23 6.97 -10.10
N VAL A 162 -12.46 6.99 -9.58
CA VAL A 162 -13.09 5.82 -8.93
C VAL A 162 -13.15 4.66 -9.92
N GLN A 163 -12.76 3.48 -9.46
CA GLN A 163 -12.81 2.25 -10.24
C GLN A 163 -14.14 1.51 -10.03
N GLY A 164 -14.58 0.79 -11.07
CA GLY A 164 -15.52 -0.30 -10.89
C GLY A 164 -14.83 -1.45 -10.16
N LEU A 165 -15.48 -2.02 -9.14
CA LEU A 165 -14.93 -3.13 -8.36
C LEU A 165 -15.59 -4.45 -8.75
N THR A 166 -14.78 -5.48 -8.97
CA THR A 166 -15.22 -6.86 -9.15
C THR A 166 -14.70 -7.72 -8.00
N VAL A 167 -15.59 -8.48 -7.36
CA VAL A 167 -15.21 -9.48 -6.37
C VAL A 167 -14.82 -10.76 -7.11
N THR A 168 -13.53 -11.12 -7.04
CA THR A 168 -12.99 -12.34 -7.67
C THR A 168 -12.95 -13.52 -6.71
N SER A 169 -12.94 -13.26 -5.40
CA SER A 169 -13.11 -14.25 -4.34
C SER A 169 -13.79 -13.61 -3.12
N GLY A 170 -14.62 -14.38 -2.41
CA GLY A 170 -15.23 -13.94 -1.16
C GLY A 170 -16.26 -12.82 -1.35
N ALA A 171 -16.10 -11.74 -0.59
CA ALA A 171 -16.99 -10.58 -0.59
C ALA A 171 -16.19 -9.26 -0.50
N ASN A 172 -16.79 -8.16 -1.00
CA ASN A 172 -16.31 -6.81 -0.68
C ASN A 172 -16.91 -6.39 0.66
N THR A 173 -16.15 -6.55 1.74
CA THR A 173 -16.61 -6.26 3.12
C THR A 173 -16.24 -4.85 3.57
N GLY A 174 -15.28 -4.19 2.90
CA GLY A 174 -14.72 -2.91 3.39
C GLY A 174 -13.97 -3.01 4.72
N ASN A 175 -13.73 -4.24 5.21
CA ASN A 175 -13.05 -4.50 6.48
C ASN A 175 -11.70 -3.77 6.51
N TRP A 176 -11.47 -2.95 7.53
CA TRP A 176 -10.18 -2.30 7.71
C TRP A 176 -9.31 -3.07 8.72
N PHE A 177 -8.39 -2.37 9.36
CA PHE A 177 -7.44 -2.95 10.31
C PHE A 177 -8.08 -3.45 11.60
N ASP A 178 -9.24 -2.94 12.01
CA ASP A 178 -9.95 -3.43 13.20
C ASP A 178 -10.61 -4.80 13.01
N ALA A 179 -10.96 -5.16 11.78
CA ALA A 179 -11.60 -6.44 11.48
C ALA A 179 -10.63 -7.62 11.59
N ILE A 180 -9.32 -7.37 11.47
CA ILE A 180 -8.25 -8.37 11.59
C ILE A 180 -7.52 -8.14 12.93
N PHE A 181 -8.27 -8.29 14.03
CA PHE A 181 -7.90 -7.83 15.36
C PHE A 181 -6.82 -8.68 16.05
N ASP A 182 -5.94 -8.01 16.82
CA ASP A 182 -4.99 -8.60 17.78
C ASP A 182 -4.08 -9.73 17.26
N ILE A 183 -3.69 -9.67 15.98
CA ILE A 183 -2.88 -10.75 15.41
C ILE A 183 -1.90 -10.34 14.29
N ARG A 184 -2.01 -9.14 13.70
CA ARG A 184 -1.04 -8.71 12.67
C ARG A 184 0.26 -8.25 13.30
N ASP A 185 1.40 -8.68 12.77
CA ASP A 185 2.73 -8.49 13.35
C ASP A 185 3.70 -7.71 12.47
N ASN A 186 3.23 -7.18 11.34
CA ASN A 186 4.07 -6.36 10.47
C ASN A 186 3.32 -5.26 9.71
N VAL A 187 4.12 -4.36 9.17
CA VAL A 187 3.77 -3.46 8.07
C VAL A 187 4.88 -3.52 7.05
N THR A 188 4.53 -3.71 5.79
CA THR A 188 5.50 -3.87 4.70
C THR A 188 5.09 -3.03 3.51
N ILE A 189 6.08 -2.42 2.85
CA ILE A 189 5.98 -1.74 1.56
C ILE A 189 6.84 -2.54 0.58
N GLY A 190 6.26 -2.92 -0.56
CA GLY A 190 7.00 -3.59 -1.63
C GLY A 190 7.11 -5.10 -1.52
N ALA A 191 6.53 -5.74 -0.50
CA ALA A 191 6.44 -7.20 -0.39
C ALA A 191 5.30 -7.60 0.56
N TRP A 192 4.91 -8.87 0.52
CA TRP A 192 4.04 -9.49 1.50
C TRP A 192 4.86 -10.41 2.39
N ILE A 193 4.85 -10.13 3.70
CA ILE A 193 5.51 -10.95 4.72
C ILE A 193 4.41 -11.68 5.51
N ASN A 194 4.41 -13.00 5.46
CA ASN A 194 3.48 -13.87 6.16
C ASN A 194 4.25 -14.99 6.91
N ASN A 195 3.57 -16.00 7.44
CA ASN A 195 4.21 -17.11 8.15
C ASN A 195 5.08 -17.97 7.23
N SER A 196 4.68 -18.10 5.96
CA SER A 196 5.40 -18.87 4.95
C SER A 196 6.68 -18.18 4.43
N GLY A 197 6.85 -16.88 4.70
CA GLY A 197 8.04 -16.11 4.36
C GLY A 197 7.71 -14.75 3.74
N THR A 198 8.58 -14.30 2.83
CA THR A 198 8.39 -13.04 2.11
C THR A 198 8.25 -13.31 0.61
N GLU A 199 7.18 -12.79 0.01
CA GLU A 199 6.81 -13.03 -1.38
C GLU A 199 6.11 -11.81 -2.01
N GLN A 200 5.72 -11.95 -3.28
CA GLN A 200 5.02 -10.90 -4.05
C GLN A 200 5.76 -9.56 -4.03
N TYR A 201 7.08 -9.62 -4.25
CA TYR A 201 7.97 -8.48 -4.28
C TYR A 201 7.60 -7.55 -5.42
N PHE A 202 7.54 -6.26 -5.13
CA PHE A 202 7.32 -5.23 -6.13
C PHE A 202 8.60 -5.03 -6.95
N GLN A 203 8.45 -4.89 -8.27
CA GLN A 203 9.55 -4.55 -9.17
C GLN A 203 9.31 -3.20 -9.82
N GLY A 204 10.20 -2.24 -9.56
CA GLY A 204 10.10 -0.88 -10.07
C GLY A 204 10.19 0.15 -8.94
N PHE A 205 9.40 1.22 -9.04
CA PHE A 205 9.50 2.37 -8.16
C PHE A 205 8.23 2.58 -7.35
N VAL A 206 8.38 2.65 -6.03
CA VAL A 206 7.30 2.98 -5.09
C VAL A 206 7.66 4.24 -4.35
N GLU A 207 6.81 5.26 -4.44
CA GLU A 207 6.83 6.31 -3.43
C GLU A 207 6.13 5.77 -2.18
N PRO A 208 6.82 5.60 -1.03
CA PRO A 208 6.27 4.88 0.12
C PRO A 208 4.84 5.34 0.49
N PRO A 209 3.82 4.47 0.54
CA PRO A 209 2.44 4.90 0.71
C PRO A 209 2.20 5.62 2.05
N ASN A 210 1.31 6.62 2.06
CA ASN A 210 0.75 7.13 3.30
C ASN A 210 -0.41 6.23 3.73
N VAL A 211 -0.64 6.14 5.03
CA VAL A 211 -1.81 5.47 5.62
C VAL A 211 -2.53 6.43 6.55
N HIS A 212 -3.84 6.52 6.42
CA HIS A 212 -4.72 7.40 7.19
C HIS A 212 -5.77 6.58 7.94
N ASN A 213 -6.18 7.04 9.12
CA ASN A 213 -7.24 6.42 9.93
C ASN A 213 -8.64 6.98 9.63
N TYR A 214 -8.84 7.48 8.41
CA TYR A 214 -10.12 7.96 7.93
C TYR A 214 -10.25 7.74 6.43
N VAL A 215 -11.49 7.64 5.97
CA VAL A 215 -11.83 7.54 4.54
C VAL A 215 -11.64 8.89 3.87
N PHE A 216 -10.83 8.92 2.81
CA PHE A 216 -10.73 10.07 1.94
C PHE A 216 -12.03 10.25 1.14
N THR A 217 -12.49 11.49 1.06
CA THR A 217 -13.51 11.88 0.09
C THR A 217 -12.92 11.95 -1.32
N PRO A 218 -13.73 11.81 -2.39
CA PRO A 218 -13.25 11.99 -3.76
C PRO A 218 -12.52 13.32 -3.98
N GLY A 219 -12.97 14.40 -3.34
CA GLY A 219 -12.31 15.71 -3.41
C GLY A 219 -10.91 15.72 -2.75
N GLN A 220 -10.72 14.98 -1.66
CA GLN A 220 -9.39 14.81 -1.04
C GLN A 220 -8.47 13.99 -1.94
N VAL A 221 -8.98 12.91 -2.55
CA VAL A 221 -8.21 12.11 -3.52
C VAL A 221 -7.76 12.98 -4.71
N ALA A 222 -8.68 13.74 -5.30
CA ALA A 222 -8.38 14.65 -6.41
C ALA A 222 -7.34 15.72 -6.01
N THR A 223 -7.49 16.32 -4.83
CA THR A 223 -6.54 17.33 -4.33
C THR A 223 -5.13 16.76 -4.16
N LYS A 224 -5.01 15.55 -3.60
CA LYS A 224 -3.72 14.87 -3.41
C LYS A 224 -3.05 14.51 -4.74
N PHE A 225 -3.83 14.04 -5.70
CA PHE A 225 -3.37 13.76 -7.06
C PHE A 225 -2.86 15.02 -7.77
N GLU A 226 -3.71 16.05 -7.88
CA GLU A 226 -3.40 17.28 -8.61
C GLU A 226 -2.20 18.03 -8.02
N ALA A 227 -2.02 18.00 -6.70
CA ALA A 227 -0.89 18.64 -6.05
C ALA A 227 0.49 18.08 -6.47
N ARG A 228 0.52 16.88 -7.06
CA ARG A 228 1.76 16.12 -7.25
C ARG A 228 1.95 15.50 -8.62
N ARG A 229 0.89 15.34 -9.43
CA ARG A 229 0.94 14.60 -10.71
C ARG A 229 2.05 15.03 -11.67
N SER A 230 2.32 16.33 -11.74
CA SER A 230 3.38 16.91 -12.59
C SER A 230 4.79 16.41 -12.22
N LEU A 231 5.02 16.06 -10.96
CA LEU A 231 6.30 15.52 -10.49
C LEU A 231 6.54 14.08 -10.94
N PHE A 232 5.46 13.38 -11.27
CA PHE A 232 5.45 11.98 -11.72
C PHE A 232 5.20 11.86 -13.24
N GLY A 233 5.18 12.99 -13.96
CA GLY A 233 4.97 13.01 -15.41
C GLY A 233 3.54 12.69 -15.85
N VAL A 234 2.54 12.91 -14.99
CA VAL A 234 1.10 12.69 -15.25
C VAL A 234 0.35 14.01 -15.30
#